data_AF-A0A5E7V095-F1
#
_entry.id   AF-A0A5E7V095-F1
#
_cell.length_a   1.000
_cell.length_b   1.000
_cell.length_c   1.000
_cell.angle_alpha   90.00
_cell.angle_beta   90.00
_cell.angle_gamma   90.00
#
_symmetry.space_group_name_H-M   'P 1'
#
loop_
_entity.id
_entity.type
_entity.pdbx_description
1 polymer ?
#
loop_
_entity_poly.entity_id
_entity_poly.type
_entity_poly.pdbx_seq_one_letter_code
_entity_poly.pdbx_strand_id
1 'polypeptide(L)'
;MNDVRLLGTLESLFVYNGKPGHEIVQVYDAGFVDAGVYAHAQIHGHESDGAPFTVRWHDSSSFSEQAPLVPKGLLDLLKNAGLLV
;
A
#
# COMPACT_ATOMS: atom_id res chain seq x y z
N MET A 1 -10.61 -2.59 -11.82
CA MET A 1 -9.82 -1.35 -11.62
C MET A 1 -9.84 -0.57 -12.92
N ASN A 2 -9.79 0.75 -12.85
CA ASN A 2 -9.67 1.61 -14.02
C ASN A 2 -8.31 2.34 -14.00
N ASP A 3 -7.84 2.74 -15.17
CA ASP A 3 -6.64 3.57 -15.36
C ASP A 3 -5.37 3.03 -14.69
N VAL A 4 -5.18 1.71 -14.76
CA VAL A 4 -4.08 1.00 -14.11
C VAL A 4 -2.74 1.41 -14.73
N ARG A 5 -1.84 1.96 -13.91
CA ARG A 5 -0.52 2.44 -14.34
C ARG A 5 0.57 1.91 -13.41
N LEU A 6 1.62 1.31 -13.99
CA LEU A 6 2.82 0.94 -13.24
C LEU A 6 3.58 2.20 -12.81
N LEU A 7 3.82 2.35 -11.50
CA LEU A 7 4.63 3.43 -10.93
C LEU A 7 6.11 3.05 -10.83
N GLY A 8 6.39 1.77 -10.57
CA GLY A 8 7.74 1.26 -10.49
C GLY A 8 7.82 -0.13 -9.87
N THR A 9 9.04 -0.62 -9.72
CA THR A 9 9.34 -1.90 -9.09
C THR A 9 10.30 -1.68 -7.95
N LEU A 10 10.01 -2.28 -6.80
CA LEU A 10 10.81 -2.22 -5.59
C LEU A 10 11.33 -3.61 -5.27
N GLU A 11 12.61 -3.70 -4.90
CA GLU A 11 13.15 -4.89 -4.25
C GLU A 11 13.02 -4.70 -2.73
N SER A 12 12.23 -5.54 -2.08
CA SER A 12 11.94 -5.49 -0.66
C SER A 12 12.64 -6.63 0.06
N LEU A 13 13.64 -6.31 0.89
CA LEU A 13 14.32 -7.22 1.79
C LEU A 13 13.96 -6.87 3.23
N PHE A 14 13.37 -7.80 3.97
CA PHE A 14 12.88 -7.55 5.34
C PHE A 14 12.98 -8.78 6.23
N VAL A 15 12.74 -8.61 7.53
CA VAL A 15 12.59 -9.71 8.49
C VAL A 15 11.24 -9.57 9.17
N TYR A 16 10.41 -10.60 9.09
CA TYR A 16 9.09 -10.65 9.73
C TYR A 16 8.98 -11.89 10.61
N ASN A 17 8.61 -11.69 11.89
CA ASN A 17 8.58 -12.76 12.90
C ASN A 17 9.84 -13.64 12.90
N GLY A 18 11.01 -13.00 12.82
CA GLY A 18 12.31 -13.65 12.81
C GLY A 18 12.69 -14.37 11.51
N LYS A 19 11.83 -14.31 10.47
CA LYS A 19 12.08 -14.95 9.17
C LYS A 19 12.46 -13.89 8.13
N PRO A 20 13.57 -14.07 7.38
CA PRO A 20 13.89 -13.18 6.27
C PRO A 20 12.87 -13.35 5.13
N GLY A 21 12.48 -12.23 4.54
CA GLY A 21 11.64 -12.14 3.36
C GLY A 21 12.36 -11.37 2.25
N HIS A 22 12.09 -11.77 1.01
CA HIS A 22 12.61 -11.13 -0.20
C HIS A 22 11.50 -11.12 -1.24
N GLU A 23 11.07 -9.93 -1.61
CA GLU A 23 9.97 -9.71 -2.55
C GLU A 23 10.40 -8.74 -3.66
N ILE A 24 9.96 -9.01 -4.88
CA ILE A 24 9.99 -8.04 -5.97
C ILE A 24 8.57 -7.51 -6.12
N VAL A 25 8.36 -6.24 -5.76
CA VAL A 25 7.05 -5.62 -5.64
C VAL A 25 6.84 -4.65 -6.80
N GLN A 26 5.83 -4.91 -7.64
CA GLN A 26 5.38 -3.96 -8.66
C GLN A 26 4.26 -3.09 -8.09
N VAL A 27 4.44 -1.78 -8.08
CA VAL A 27 3.48 -0.84 -7.52
C VAL A 27 2.67 -0.21 -8.64
N TYR A 28 1.35 -0.31 -8.55
CA TYR A 28 0.41 0.26 -9.52
C TYR A 28 -0.46 1.34 -8.87
N ASP A 29 -0.70 2.39 -9.64
CA ASP A 29 -1.74 3.39 -9.40
C ASP A 29 -3.00 2.97 -10.14
N ALA A 30 -4.15 3.00 -9.48
CA ALA A 30 -5.41 2.51 -10.03
C ALA A 30 -6.63 3.09 -9.31
N GLY A 31 -7.71 3.28 -10.06
CA GLY A 31 -9.02 3.63 -9.53
C GLY A 31 -9.91 2.42 -9.26
N PHE A 32 -10.79 2.52 -8.26
CA PHE A 32 -11.92 1.60 -8.14
C PHE A 32 -12.92 1.83 -9.28
N VAL A 33 -13.47 0.73 -9.83
CA VAL A 33 -14.52 0.81 -10.87
C VAL A 33 -15.79 1.42 -10.28
N ASP A 34 -16.12 1.02 -9.05
CA ASP A 34 -17.19 1.62 -8.27
C ASP A 34 -16.64 2.78 -7.44
N ALA A 35 -17.00 4.01 -7.82
CA ALA A 35 -16.60 5.21 -7.09
C ALA A 35 -17.24 5.31 -5.70
N GLY A 36 -18.33 4.55 -5.43
CA GLY A 36 -18.96 4.48 -4.11
C GLY A 36 -18.02 3.95 -3.03
N VAL A 37 -16.98 3.18 -3.41
CA VAL A 37 -15.97 2.66 -2.48
C VAL A 37 -15.29 3.77 -1.69
N TYR A 38 -15.03 4.91 -2.31
CA TYR A 38 -14.35 6.05 -1.66
C TYR A 38 -15.21 6.75 -0.61
N ALA A 39 -16.54 6.53 -0.59
CA ALA A 39 -17.42 7.10 0.42
C ALA A 39 -17.35 6.36 1.77
N HIS A 40 -16.78 5.14 1.80
CA HIS A 40 -16.62 4.40 3.04
C HIS A 40 -15.43 4.93 3.84
N ALA A 41 -15.66 5.24 5.12
CA ALA A 41 -14.61 5.64 6.04
C ALA A 41 -13.57 4.53 6.28
N GLN A 42 -14.02 3.27 6.20
CA GLN A 42 -13.18 2.09 6.31
C GLN A 42 -13.80 0.92 5.53
N ILE A 43 -12.96 -0.03 5.14
CA ILE A 43 -13.37 -1.26 4.46
C ILE A 43 -12.95 -2.46 5.32
N HIS A 44 -13.86 -3.41 5.52
CA HIS A 44 -13.55 -4.67 6.20
C HIS A 44 -13.06 -5.70 5.17
N GLY A 45 -11.87 -6.23 5.40
CA GLY A 45 -11.22 -7.23 4.54
C GLY A 45 -10.95 -8.53 5.28
N HIS A 46 -10.61 -9.56 4.51
CA HIS A 46 -10.18 -10.85 5.03
C HIS A 46 -8.92 -11.28 4.28
N GLU A 47 -7.94 -11.77 5.03
CA GLU A 47 -6.77 -12.45 4.47
C GLU A 47 -7.20 -13.74 3.76
N SER A 48 -6.30 -14.36 3.00
CA SER A 48 -6.59 -15.62 2.31
C SER A 48 -6.86 -16.79 3.25
N ASP A 49 -6.43 -16.70 4.50
CA ASP A 49 -6.76 -17.66 5.58
C ASP A 49 -8.05 -17.30 6.34
N GLY A 50 -8.73 -16.22 5.94
CA GLY A 50 -9.97 -15.73 6.55
C GLY A 50 -9.78 -14.74 7.70
N ALA A 51 -8.54 -14.48 8.15
CA ALA A 51 -8.28 -13.54 9.24
C ALA A 51 -8.79 -12.13 8.88
N PRO A 52 -9.61 -11.48 9.74
CA PRO A 52 -10.20 -10.19 9.42
C PRO A 52 -9.17 -9.05 9.58
N PHE A 53 -9.26 -8.05 8.72
CA PHE A 53 -8.52 -6.80 8.85
C PHE A 53 -9.39 -5.59 8.47
N THR A 54 -8.91 -4.39 8.80
CA THR A 54 -9.58 -3.12 8.46
C THR A 54 -8.66 -2.25 7.61
N VAL A 55 -9.16 -1.82 6.46
CA VAL A 55 -8.49 -0.88 5.56
C VAL A 55 -9.05 0.52 5.82
N ARG A 56 -8.15 1.52 5.85
CA ARG A 56 -8.50 2.93 6.01
C ARG A 56 -7.71 3.77 5.02
N TRP A 57 -8.28 4.92 4.67
CA TRP A 57 -7.59 5.95 3.92
C TRP A 57 -6.64 6.69 4.87
N HIS A 58 -5.38 6.83 4.47
CA HIS A 58 -4.34 7.48 5.26
C HIS A 58 -3.68 8.59 4.45
N ASP A 59 -3.47 9.74 5.10
CA ASP A 59 -2.69 10.85 4.57
C ASP A 59 -1.19 10.59 4.66
N SER A 60 -0.37 11.29 3.85
CA SER A 60 1.10 11.17 3.88
C SER A 60 1.69 11.42 5.28
N SER A 61 1.04 12.28 6.07
CA SER A 61 1.41 12.58 7.46
C SER A 61 1.15 11.43 8.45
N SER A 62 0.42 10.39 8.06
CA SER A 62 0.15 9.23 8.91
C SER A 62 1.36 8.31 9.09
N PHE A 63 2.40 8.47 8.28
CA PHE A 63 3.56 7.59 8.27
C PHE A 63 4.72 8.17 9.08
N SER A 64 5.33 7.34 9.90
CA SER A 64 6.47 7.69 10.76
C SER A 64 7.42 6.50 10.91
N GLU A 65 8.51 6.65 11.67
CA GLU A 65 9.38 5.51 11.99
C GLU A 65 8.66 4.43 12.79
N GLN A 66 7.68 4.79 13.61
CA GLN A 66 6.91 3.85 14.43
C GLN A 66 5.72 3.24 13.67
N ALA A 67 5.30 3.88 12.57
CA ALA A 67 4.26 3.40 11.66
C ALA A 67 4.74 3.57 10.21
N PRO A 68 5.74 2.77 9.78
CA PRO A 68 6.37 2.97 8.48
C PRO A 68 5.44 2.53 7.35
N LEU A 69 5.49 3.26 6.23
CA LEU A 69 4.92 2.79 4.98
C LEU A 69 5.85 1.73 4.38
N VAL A 70 5.35 0.51 4.27
CA VAL A 70 6.07 -0.64 3.70
C VAL A 70 5.53 -0.98 2.30
N PRO A 71 6.37 -1.53 1.40
CA PRO A 71 7.78 -1.84 1.58
C PRO A 71 8.68 -0.60 1.65
N LYS A 72 9.91 -0.78 2.14
CA LYS A 72 10.91 0.29 2.18
C LYS A 72 11.08 0.90 0.77
N GLY A 73 11.09 2.23 0.69
CA GLY A 73 11.16 2.98 -0.56
C GLY A 73 9.81 3.29 -1.20
N LEU A 74 8.70 2.72 -0.72
CA LEU A 74 7.37 3.05 -1.26
C LEU A 74 7.03 4.53 -1.09
N LEU A 75 7.33 5.14 0.06
CA LEU A 75 7.08 6.57 0.29
C LEU A 75 7.81 7.45 -0.73
N ASP A 76 9.08 7.16 -0.99
CA ASP A 76 9.90 7.92 -1.95
C ASP A 76 9.41 7.71 -3.38
N LEU A 77 9.02 6.48 -3.75
CA LEU A 77 8.40 6.18 -5.05
C LEU A 77 7.16 7.04 -5.27
N LEU A 78 6.27 7.11 -4.29
CA LEU A 78 5.01 7.85 -4.38
C LEU A 78 5.24 9.38 -4.45
N LYS A 79 6.21 9.91 -3.69
CA LYS A 79 6.62 11.32 -3.79
C LYS A 79 7.20 11.65 -5.17
N ASN A 80 8.08 10.81 -5.69
CA ASN A 80 8.67 10.99 -7.02
C ASN A 80 7.63 10.89 -8.14
N ALA A 81 6.58 10.08 -7.95
CA ALA A 81 5.44 10.00 -8.86
C ALA A 81 4.46 11.19 -8.74
N GLY A 82 4.67 12.10 -7.78
CA GLY A 82 3.78 13.24 -7.52
C GLY A 82 2.43 12.86 -6.92
N LEU A 83 2.33 11.68 -6.29
CA LEU A 83 1.09 11.14 -5.72
C LEU A 83 0.93 11.39 -4.22
N LEU A 84 2.01 11.80 -3.55
CA LEU A 84 1.96 12.27 -2.17
C LEU A 84 2.58 13.66 -2.10
N VAL A 85 1.90 14.55 -1.38
CA VAL A 85 2.34 15.90 -1.05
C VAL A 85 2.92 15.94 0.36
#